data_AF-A0A3M1LFV1-F1
#
_entry.id   AF-A0A3M1LFV1-F1
#
_cell.length_a   1.000
_cell.length_b   1.000
_cell.length_c   1.000
_cell.angle_alpha   90.00
_cell.angle_beta   90.00
_cell.angle_gamma   90.00
#
_symmetry.space_group_name_H-M   'P 1'
#
loop_
_entity.id
_entity.type
_entity.pdbx_description
1 polymer ?
#
loop_
_entity_poly.entity_id
_entity_poly.type
_entity_poly.pdbx_seq_one_letter_code
_entity_poly.pdbx_strand_id
1 'polypeptide(L)'
;LELNQEFIEVIENVHMKARNKALSFYSKSREAKDRYLELYIRNAITELKSDSSRYGRDIIIRRLILSYLSGYLAQTLGLDFHSSTEELYYLLRKNQGLEDFISEFVEHITNG
;
A
#
# COMPACT_ATOMS: atom_id res chain seq x y z
N LEU A 1 7.56 17.20 28.65
CA LEU A 1 6.11 16.89 28.53
C LEU A 1 5.51 17.50 27.26
N GLU A 2 6.00 18.66 26.79
CA GLU A 2 5.58 19.30 25.53
C GLU A 2 5.77 18.41 24.27
N LEU A 3 6.87 17.66 24.17
CA LEU A 3 7.15 16.78 23.02
C LEU A 3 6.07 15.72 22.77
N ASN A 4 5.42 15.25 23.84
CA ASN A 4 4.35 14.26 23.72
C ASN A 4 3.05 14.90 23.22
N GLN A 5 2.80 16.16 23.57
CA GLN A 5 1.60 16.90 23.17
C GLN A 5 1.65 17.26 21.68
N GLU A 6 2.78 17.79 21.20
CA GLU A 6 2.98 18.07 19.78
C GLU A 6 2.92 16.79 18.93
N PHE A 7 3.51 15.69 19.43
CA PHE A 7 3.41 14.40 18.74
C PHE A 7 1.97 13.89 18.67
N ILE A 8 1.22 13.95 19.78
CA ILE A 8 -0.20 13.57 19.81
C ILE A 8 -1.03 14.43 18.85
N GLU A 9 -0.82 15.76 18.83
CA GLU A 9 -1.53 16.66 17.91
C GLU A 9 -1.22 16.38 16.44
N VAL A 10 0.02 16.03 16.10
CA VAL A 10 0.38 15.64 14.73
C VAL A 10 -0.31 14.34 14.33
N ILE A 11 -0.29 13.33 15.21
CA ILE A 11 -0.94 12.05 14.98
C ILE A 11 -2.46 12.22 14.85
N GLU A 12 -3.10 13.00 15.72
CA GLU A 12 -4.53 13.33 15.63
C GLU A 12 -4.85 14.06 14.32
N ASN A 13 -4.04 15.04 13.91
CA ASN A 13 -4.24 15.74 12.65
C ASN A 13 -4.11 14.82 11.43
N VAL A 14 -3.17 13.87 11.44
CA VAL A 14 -3.01 12.88 10.36
C VAL A 14 -4.24 11.97 10.30
N HIS A 15 -4.68 11.42 11.43
CA HIS A 15 -5.88 10.58 11.49
C HIS A 15 -7.15 11.34 11.12
N MET A 16 -7.30 12.59 11.58
CA MET A 16 -8.45 13.43 11.23
C MET A 16 -8.46 13.80 9.75
N LYS A 17 -7.32 14.08 9.13
CA LYS A 17 -7.23 14.29 7.67
C LYS A 17 -7.66 13.05 6.90
N ALA A 18 -7.16 11.87 7.28
CA ALA A 18 -7.54 10.60 6.65
C ALA A 18 -9.05 10.32 6.80
N ARG A 19 -9.58 10.52 8.02
CA ARG A 19 -11.00 10.35 8.34
C ARG A 19 -11.88 11.34 7.59
N ASN A 20 -11.50 12.62 7.51
CA ASN A 20 -12.25 13.65 6.78
C ASN A 20 -12.25 13.37 5.27
N LYS A 21 -11.15 12.87 4.72
CA LYS A 21 -11.08 12.43 3.31
C LYS A 21 -12.02 11.26 3.06
N ALA A 22 -12.03 10.27 3.96
CA ALA A 22 -12.94 9.12 3.88
C ALA A 22 -14.41 9.56 4.01
N LEU A 23 -14.75 10.39 4.99
CA LEU A 23 -16.09 10.94 5.18
C LEU A 23 -16.55 11.74 3.96
N SER A 24 -15.68 12.60 3.41
CA SER A 24 -15.95 13.35 2.18
C SER A 24 -16.19 12.43 0.98
N PHE A 25 -15.50 11.30 0.89
CA PHE A 25 -15.77 10.30 -0.14
C PHE A 25 -17.11 9.60 0.10
N TYR A 26 -17.40 9.15 1.32
CA TYR A 26 -18.65 8.46 1.65
C TYR A 26 -19.89 9.32 1.44
N SER A 27 -19.79 10.64 1.66
CA SER A 27 -20.89 11.59 1.47
C SER A 27 -21.16 11.96 0.00
N LYS A 28 -20.34 11.52 -0.96
CA LYS A 28 -20.56 11.77 -2.40
C LYS A 28 -21.72 10.93 -2.96
N SER A 29 -22.37 11.46 -4.00
CA SER A 29 -23.29 10.66 -4.85
C SER A 29 -22.55 9.49 -5.49
N ARG A 30 -23.29 8.49 -5.99
CA ARG A 30 -22.67 7.33 -6.63
C ARG A 30 -21.84 7.72 -7.85
N GLU A 31 -22.37 8.59 -8.70
CA GLU A 31 -21.70 9.09 -9.90
C GLU A 31 -20.43 9.86 -9.55
N ALA A 32 -20.46 10.64 -8.46
CA ALA A 32 -19.28 11.35 -7.97
C ALA A 32 -18.23 10.39 -7.39
N LYS A 33 -18.63 9.31 -6.72
CA LYS A 33 -17.72 8.24 -6.27
C LYS A 33 -17.09 7.53 -7.47
N ASP A 34 -17.88 7.16 -8.47
CA ASP A 34 -17.40 6.45 -9.66
C ASP A 34 -16.36 7.28 -10.43
N ARG A 35 -16.63 8.58 -10.68
CA ARG A 35 -15.64 9.48 -11.29
C ARG A 35 -14.38 9.64 -10.44
N TYR A 36 -14.54 9.73 -9.12
CA TYR A 36 -13.41 9.84 -8.21
C TYR A 36 -12.56 8.57 -8.27
N LEU A 37 -13.16 7.39 -8.15
CA LEU A 37 -12.46 6.11 -8.26
C LEU A 37 -11.79 5.94 -9.61
N GLU A 38 -12.47 6.25 -10.72
CA GLU A 38 -11.91 6.16 -12.07
C GLU A 38 -10.63 7.01 -12.19
N LEU A 39 -10.66 8.26 -11.70
CA LEU A 39 -9.50 9.14 -11.71
C LEU A 39 -8.31 8.52 -10.95
N TYR A 40 -8.53 8.07 -9.72
CA TYR A 40 -7.45 7.50 -8.90
C TYR A 40 -6.92 6.17 -9.46
N ILE A 41 -7.80 5.35 -10.04
CA ILE A 41 -7.40 4.11 -10.72
C ILE A 41 -6.53 4.45 -11.94
N ARG A 42 -6.95 5.39 -12.80
CA ARG A 42 -6.16 5.82 -13.96
C ARG A 42 -4.79 6.37 -13.55
N ASN A 43 -4.74 7.15 -12.48
CA ASN A 43 -3.48 7.67 -11.94
C ASN A 43 -2.57 6.52 -11.47
N ALA A 44 -3.11 5.58 -10.69
CA ALA A 44 -2.34 4.42 -10.21
C ALA A 44 -1.81 3.57 -11.37
N ILE A 45 -2.61 3.32 -12.40
CA ILE A 45 -2.15 2.59 -13.61
C ILE A 45 -1.09 3.39 -14.37
N THR A 46 -1.20 4.71 -14.43
CA THR A 46 -0.22 5.58 -15.07
C THR A 46 1.12 5.56 -14.32
N GLU A 47 1.08 5.59 -12.99
CA GLU A 47 2.26 5.41 -12.14
C GLU A 47 2.91 4.04 -12.38
N LEU A 48 2.13 2.96 -12.36
CA LEU A 48 2.66 1.62 -12.64
C LEU A 48 3.32 1.56 -14.03
N LYS A 49 2.72 2.17 -15.06
CA LYS A 49 3.33 2.24 -16.40
C LYS A 49 4.65 3.02 -16.40
N SER A 50 4.70 4.13 -15.66
CA SER A 50 5.92 4.93 -15.50
C SER A 50 7.02 4.12 -14.80
N ASP A 51 6.68 3.45 -13.69
CA ASP A 51 7.58 2.58 -12.94
C ASP A 51 8.09 1.43 -13.81
N SER A 52 7.22 0.79 -14.59
CA SER A 52 7.61 -0.27 -15.53
C SER A 52 8.68 0.20 -16.51
N SER A 53 8.50 1.43 -17.01
CA SER A 53 9.36 2.00 -18.04
C SER A 53 10.72 2.39 -17.47
N ARG A 54 10.75 2.75 -16.18
CA ARG A 54 11.94 3.22 -15.48
C ARG A 54 12.76 2.09 -14.83
N TYR A 55 12.09 1.07 -14.30
CA TYR A 55 12.71 0.05 -13.45
C TYR A 55 12.50 -1.39 -13.95
N GLY A 56 11.82 -1.58 -15.08
CA GLY A 56 11.54 -2.91 -15.65
C GLY A 56 10.24 -3.52 -15.15
N ARG A 57 9.89 -4.72 -15.63
CA ARG A 57 8.63 -5.39 -15.28
C ARG A 57 8.64 -5.99 -13.87
N ASP A 58 9.81 -6.41 -13.39
CA ASP A 58 9.96 -7.07 -12.09
C ASP A 58 9.52 -6.19 -10.93
N ILE A 59 9.72 -4.86 -11.02
CA ILE A 59 9.29 -3.94 -9.96
C ILE A 59 7.78 -3.97 -9.77
N ILE A 60 7.01 -4.13 -10.85
CA ILE A 60 5.55 -4.17 -10.79
C ILE A 60 5.12 -5.45 -10.11
N ILE A 61 5.69 -6.58 -10.52
CA ILE A 61 5.36 -7.89 -9.96
C ILE A 61 5.70 -7.92 -8.46
N ARG A 62 6.87 -7.43 -8.07
CA ARG A 62 7.26 -7.27 -6.66
C ARG A 62 6.25 -6.40 -5.90
N ARG A 63 5.85 -5.25 -6.44
CA ARG A 63 4.87 -4.34 -5.79
C ARG A 63 3.49 -5.00 -5.63
N LEU A 64 3.05 -5.76 -6.62
CA LEU A 64 1.79 -6.52 -6.57
C LEU A 64 1.85 -7.64 -5.52
N ILE A 65 2.94 -8.41 -5.49
CA ILE A 65 3.16 -9.47 -4.49
C ILE A 65 3.18 -8.89 -3.07
N LEU A 66 3.94 -7.82 -2.84
CA LEU A 66 3.99 -7.18 -1.52
C LEU A 66 2.61 -6.66 -1.11
N SER A 67 1.85 -6.05 -2.03
CA SER A 67 0.48 -5.59 -1.75
C SER A 67 -0.45 -6.76 -1.39
N TYR A 68 -0.31 -7.89 -2.09
CA TYR A 68 -1.08 -9.11 -1.79
C TYR A 68 -0.70 -9.68 -0.41
N LEU A 69 0.59 -9.79 -0.09
CA LEU A 69 1.07 -10.29 1.20
C LEU A 69 0.61 -9.39 2.35
N SER A 70 0.68 -8.07 2.21
CA SER A 70 0.12 -7.13 3.18
C SER A 70 -1.38 -7.35 3.39
N GLY A 71 -2.13 -7.55 2.31
CA GLY A 71 -3.57 -7.83 2.39
C GLY A 71 -3.89 -9.17 3.05
N TYR A 72 -3.10 -10.19 2.75
CA TYR A 72 -3.21 -11.52 3.35
C TYR A 72 -2.93 -11.46 4.86
N LEU A 73 -1.87 -10.78 5.29
CA LEU A 73 -1.55 -10.58 6.70
C LEU A 73 -2.66 -9.78 7.41
N ALA A 74 -3.14 -8.70 6.79
CA ALA A 74 -4.24 -7.89 7.34
C ALA A 74 -5.47 -8.72 7.62
N GLN A 75 -5.92 -9.50 6.63
CA GLN A 75 -7.14 -10.32 6.75
C GLN A 75 -6.95 -11.48 7.72
N THR A 76 -5.79 -12.14 7.68
CA THR A 76 -5.54 -13.36 8.46
C THR A 76 -5.27 -13.06 9.93
N LEU A 77 -4.57 -11.96 10.22
CA LEU A 77 -4.15 -11.58 11.57
C LEU A 77 -5.07 -10.52 12.19
N GLY A 78 -6.04 -9.99 11.43
CA GLY A 78 -6.93 -8.92 11.90
C GLY A 78 -6.23 -7.56 12.05
N LEU A 79 -5.12 -7.36 11.34
CA LEU A 79 -4.39 -6.10 11.31
C LEU A 79 -5.01 -5.16 10.26
N ASP A 80 -4.83 -3.85 10.41
CA ASP A 80 -5.09 -2.96 9.30
C ASP A 80 -4.02 -3.12 8.20
N PHE A 81 -4.36 -2.70 6.99
CA PHE A 81 -3.49 -2.89 5.83
C PHE A 81 -2.16 -2.12 5.96
N HIS A 82 -2.16 -0.96 6.63
CA HIS A 82 -0.96 -0.15 6.79
C HIS A 82 0.00 -0.83 7.77
N SER A 83 -0.46 -1.20 8.96
CA SER A 83 0.35 -1.95 9.92
C SER A 83 0.83 -3.29 9.36
N SER A 84 0.01 -3.99 8.59
CA SER A 84 0.43 -5.23 7.91
C SER A 84 1.57 -5.00 6.91
N THR A 85 1.52 -3.87 6.21
CA THR A 85 2.58 -3.48 5.26
C THR A 85 3.88 -3.15 5.98
N GLU A 86 3.81 -2.43 7.10
CA GLU A 86 4.99 -2.10 7.91
C GLU A 86 5.65 -3.37 8.47
N GLU A 87 4.87 -4.26 9.07
CA GLU A 87 5.38 -5.53 9.62
C GLU A 87 6.02 -6.40 8.53
N LEU A 88 5.43 -6.46 7.34
CA LEU A 88 6.02 -7.15 6.20
C LEU A 88 7.39 -6.56 5.83
N TYR A 89 7.50 -5.24 5.71
CA TYR A 89 8.77 -4.59 5.41
C TYR A 89 9.83 -4.81 6.50
N TYR A 90 9.44 -4.73 7.78
CA TYR A 90 10.35 -5.01 8.90
C TYR A 90 10.83 -6.46 8.89
N LEU A 91 9.98 -7.42 8.52
CA LEU A 91 10.35 -8.82 8.40
C LEU A 91 11.31 -9.06 7.25
N LEU A 92 11.00 -8.55 6.05
CA LEU A 92 11.83 -8.75 4.86
C LEU A 92 13.22 -8.16 5.02
N ARG A 93 13.36 -7.01 5.70
CA ARG A 93 14.66 -6.36 5.94
C ARG A 93 15.66 -7.24 6.72
N LYS A 94 15.17 -8.18 7.52
CA LYS A 94 16.00 -9.04 8.40
C LYS A 94 16.00 -10.51 8.01
N ASN A 95 15.16 -10.92 7.05
CA ASN A 95 14.97 -12.31 6.69
C ASN A 95 15.28 -12.53 5.20
N GLN A 96 16.58 -12.69 4.91
CA GLN A 96 17.09 -12.90 3.55
C GLN A 96 16.43 -14.12 2.89
N GLY A 97 16.26 -15.23 3.62
CA GLY A 97 15.67 -16.44 3.04
C GLY A 97 14.22 -16.24 2.58
N LEU A 98 13.45 -15.39 3.25
CA LEU A 98 12.11 -15.03 2.80
C LEU A 98 12.15 -14.09 1.58
N GLU A 99 13.10 -13.16 1.54
CA GLU A 99 13.32 -12.30 0.37
C GLU A 99 13.71 -13.12 -0.88
N ASP A 100 14.60 -14.09 -0.70
CA ASP A 100 15.06 -14.99 -1.76
C ASP A 100 13.89 -15.83 -2.27
N PHE A 101 13.09 -16.41 -1.38
CA PHE A 101 11.88 -17.16 -1.73
C PHE A 101 10.87 -16.34 -2.54
N ILE A 102 10.64 -15.07 -2.14
CA ILE A 102 9.77 -14.16 -2.91
C ILE A 102 10.39 -13.83 -4.27
N SER A 103 11.72 -13.64 -4.33
CA SER A 103 12.42 -13.32 -5.58
C SER A 103 12.37 -14.48 -6.57
N GLU A 104 12.55 -15.72 -6.11
CA GLU A 104 12.38 -16.93 -6.94
C GLU A 104 10.96 -17.01 -7.52
N PHE A 105 9.94 -16.70 -6.72
CA PHE A 105 8.57 -16.66 -7.20
C PHE A 105 8.32 -15.55 -8.24
N VAL A 106 8.91 -14.36 -8.05
CA VAL A 106 8.87 -13.27 -9.03
C VAL A 106 9.50 -13.72 -10.35
N GLU A 107 10.70 -14.31 -10.30
CA GLU A 107 11.41 -14.78 -11.48
C GLU A 107 10.61 -15.85 -12.23
N HIS A 108 9.98 -16.77 -11.51
CA HIS A 108 9.11 -17.78 -12.11
C HIS A 108 7.93 -17.16 -12.87
N ILE A 109 7.32 -16.10 -12.35
CA ILE A 109 6.20 -15.41 -13.02
C ILE A 109 6.69 -14.55 -14.19
N THR A 110 7.82 -13.86 -14.06
CA THR A 110 8.30 -12.98 -15.13
C THR A 110 8.88 -13.77 -16.32
N ASN A 111 9.54 -14.90 -16.06
CA ASN A 111 10.20 -15.72 -17.09
C ASN A 111 9.34 -16.87 -17.63
N GLY A 112 8.18 -17.11 -17.03
CA GLY A 112 7.18 -18.09 -17.47
C GLY A 112 6.35 -17.64 -18.66
#